data_AF-A0A4V1MH64-F1
#
_entry.id   AF-A0A4V1MH64-F1
#
_cell.length_a   1.000
_cell.length_b   1.000
_cell.length_c   1.000
_cell.angle_alpha   90.00
_cell.angle_beta   90.00
_cell.angle_gamma   90.00
#
_symmetry.space_group_name_H-M   'P 1'
#
loop_
_entity.id
_entity.type
_entity.pdbx_description
1 polymer ?
#
loop_
_entity_poly.entity_id
_entity_poly.type
_entity_poly.pdbx_seq_one_letter_code
_entity_poly.pdbx_strand_id
1 'polypeptide(L)'
;MIYLTNPLDAKEFSRKYHQFTQKDWEIVKFDVMRWCLQIKLIQNFSKFSDLLLSTGTNIIVEFSTKDGTLGAVPINKDELKGKNTLGRLLMEIRETHLKNSAELEFIKPLNIPVFLLFDNLIDKS
;
A
#
# COMPACT_ATOMS: atom_id res chain seq x y z
N MET A 1 -2.93 1.40 25.09
CA MET A 1 -3.23 0.95 23.71
C MET A 1 -4.26 1.91 23.13
N ILE A 2 -3.95 2.60 22.02
CA ILE A 2 -4.87 3.55 21.38
C ILE A 2 -5.69 2.77 20.36
N TYR A 3 -7.00 2.70 20.54
CA TYR A 3 -7.91 1.98 19.64
C TYR A 3 -8.67 2.99 18.78
N LEU A 4 -8.18 3.25 17.57
CA LEU A 4 -8.87 4.08 16.58
C LEU A 4 -9.60 3.16 15.61
N THR A 5 -10.92 3.24 15.59
CA THR A 5 -11.79 2.43 14.72
C THR A 5 -11.99 3.05 13.34
N ASN A 6 -11.72 4.36 13.20
CA ASN A 6 -11.90 5.10 11.97
C ASN A 6 -10.55 5.34 11.26
N PRO A 7 -10.40 4.95 9.98
CA PRO A 7 -9.19 5.19 9.20
C PRO A 7 -8.77 6.67 9.09
N LEU A 8 -9.74 7.59 9.05
CA LEU A 8 -9.47 9.04 9.00
C LEU A 8 -8.88 9.52 10.31
N ASP A 9 -9.43 9.08 11.45
CA ASP A 9 -8.91 9.43 12.77
C ASP A 9 -7.51 8.86 12.97
N ALA A 10 -7.25 7.64 12.51
CA ALA A 10 -5.91 7.04 12.51
C ALA A 10 -4.90 7.88 11.72
N LYS A 11 -5.29 8.37 10.54
CA LYS A 11 -4.44 9.23 9.69
C LYS A 11 -4.16 10.58 10.34
N GLU A 12 -5.18 11.25 10.86
CA GLU A 12 -5.01 12.55 11.53
C GLU A 12 -4.22 12.41 12.84
N PHE A 13 -4.44 11.34 13.60
CA PHE A 13 -3.66 11.05 14.79
C PHE A 13 -2.18 10.83 14.43
N SER A 14 -1.88 10.01 13.43
CA SER A 14 -0.50 9.76 12.98
C SER A 14 0.25 11.05 12.62
N ARG A 15 -0.40 12.02 11.99
CA ARG A 15 0.22 13.32 11.65
C ARG A 15 0.68 14.12 12.86
N LYS A 16 -0.04 14.05 13.99
CA LYS A 16 0.34 14.74 15.24
C LYS A 16 1.68 14.23 15.79
N TYR A 17 2.04 12.99 15.48
CA TYR A 17 3.24 12.31 15.95
C TYR A 17 4.29 12.15 14.84
N HIS A 18 4.23 12.95 13.78
CA HIS A 18 5.15 12.83 12.64
C HIS A 18 6.63 12.90 13.05
N GLN A 19 6.97 13.64 14.10
CA GLN A 19 8.32 13.71 14.68
C GLN A 19 8.85 12.37 15.22
N PHE A 20 7.99 11.39 15.50
CA PHE A 20 8.35 10.05 15.95
C PHE A 20 8.44 9.05 14.78
N THR A 21 8.33 9.51 13.54
CA THR A 21 8.51 8.67 12.36
C THR A 21 9.95 8.15 12.31
N GLN A 22 10.12 6.88 11.94
CA GLN A 22 11.43 6.26 11.74
C GLN A 22 12.28 7.05 10.71
N LYS A 23 13.60 7.10 10.94
CA LYS A 23 14.51 7.95 10.15
C LYS A 23 14.65 7.51 8.69
N ASP A 24 14.43 6.24 8.41
CA ASP A 24 14.49 5.61 7.09
C ASP A 24 13.13 5.54 6.39
N TRP A 25 12.09 6.20 6.92
CA TRP A 25 10.72 6.10 6.39
C TRP A 25 10.61 6.41 4.90
N GLU A 26 11.33 7.41 4.41
CA GLU A 26 11.31 7.79 3.00
C GLU A 26 11.84 6.70 2.07
N ILE A 27 12.64 5.78 2.60
CA ILE A 27 13.19 4.61 1.90
C ILE A 27 12.19 3.45 1.99
N VAL A 28 11.72 3.12 3.20
CA VAL A 28 10.96 1.87 3.44
C VAL A 28 9.45 1.98 3.19
N LYS A 29 8.87 3.18 3.09
CA LYS A 29 7.41 3.37 2.99
C LYS A 29 6.75 2.63 1.83
N PHE A 30 7.47 2.45 0.72
CA PHE A 30 6.94 1.75 -0.45
C PHE A 30 6.93 0.23 -0.24
N ASP A 31 7.93 -0.31 0.45
CA ASP A 31 7.97 -1.72 0.84
C ASP A 31 6.90 -2.02 1.87
N VAL A 32 6.70 -1.13 2.85
CA VAL A 32 5.60 -1.22 3.82
C VAL A 32 4.23 -1.19 3.11
N MET A 33 4.04 -0.28 2.15
CA MET A 33 2.79 -0.22 1.37
C MET A 33 2.57 -1.50 0.54
N ARG A 34 3.61 -2.00 -0.12
CA ARG A 34 3.58 -3.27 -0.86
C ARG A 34 3.15 -4.41 0.06
N TRP A 35 3.79 -4.54 1.22
CA TRP A 35 3.49 -5.56 2.22
C TRP A 35 2.03 -5.48 2.67
N CYS A 36 1.53 -4.28 3.00
CA CYS A 36 0.13 -4.06 3.35
C CYS A 36 -0.85 -4.48 2.24
N LEU A 37 -0.54 -4.17 0.98
CA LEU A 37 -1.38 -4.54 -0.15
C LEU A 37 -1.42 -6.06 -0.40
N GLN A 38 -0.29 -6.75 -0.18
CA GLN A 38 -0.24 -8.21 -0.26
C GLN A 38 -1.06 -8.86 0.85
N ILE A 39 -0.97 -8.36 2.09
CA ILE A 39 -1.84 -8.80 3.19
C ILE A 39 -3.31 -8.56 2.84
N LYS A 40 -3.65 -7.39 2.30
CA LYS A 40 -5.01 -7.07 1.85
C LYS A 40 -5.50 -8.06 0.79
N LEU A 41 -4.62 -8.46 -0.14
CA LEU A 41 -4.93 -9.47 -1.15
C LEU A 41 -5.24 -10.81 -0.51
N ILE A 42 -4.38 -11.35 0.35
CA ILE A 42 -4.64 -12.65 1.00
C ILE A 42 -5.94 -12.62 1.79
N GLN A 43 -6.14 -11.59 2.62
CA GLN A 43 -7.34 -11.48 3.47
C GLN A 43 -8.64 -11.31 2.69
N ASN A 44 -8.58 -10.83 1.44
CA ASN A 44 -9.76 -10.55 0.62
C ASN A 44 -9.63 -11.16 -0.77
N PHE A 45 -9.03 -12.36 -0.86
CA PHE A 45 -8.52 -12.91 -2.11
C PHE A 45 -9.51 -12.81 -3.25
N SER A 46 -10.65 -13.51 -3.18
CA SER A 46 -11.66 -13.49 -4.26
C SER A 46 -12.07 -12.07 -4.69
N LYS A 47 -12.57 -11.24 -3.77
CA LYS A 47 -13.08 -9.91 -4.14
C LYS A 47 -11.99 -8.99 -4.70
N PHE A 48 -10.79 -9.01 -4.10
CA PHE A 48 -9.74 -8.08 -4.50
C PHE A 48 -8.98 -8.56 -5.72
N SER A 49 -8.78 -9.87 -5.88
CA SER A 49 -8.22 -10.46 -7.10
C SER A 49 -9.10 -10.20 -8.30
N ASP A 50 -10.41 -10.43 -8.16
CA ASP A 50 -11.38 -10.25 -9.26
C ASP A 50 -11.40 -8.79 -9.71
N LEU A 51 -11.39 -7.85 -8.76
CA LEU A 51 -11.32 -6.42 -9.07
C LEU A 51 -10.01 -6.02 -9.76
N LEU A 52 -8.87 -6.55 -9.32
CA LEU A 52 -7.59 -6.26 -9.96
C LEU A 52 -7.53 -6.86 -11.37
N LEU A 53 -8.00 -8.10 -11.54
CA LEU A 53 -8.04 -8.78 -12.84
C LEU A 53 -9.02 -8.11 -13.82
N SER A 54 -10.14 -7.57 -13.33
CA SER A 54 -11.13 -6.88 -14.18
C SER A 54 -10.56 -5.61 -14.83
N THR A 55 -9.46 -5.06 -14.30
CA THR A 55 -8.75 -3.94 -14.94
C THR A 55 -7.95 -4.35 -16.19
N GLY A 56 -7.77 -5.65 -16.43
CA GLY A 56 -7.12 -6.19 -17.62
C GLY A 56 -5.66 -5.73 -17.77
N THR A 57 -5.39 -4.95 -18.80
CA THR A 57 -4.09 -4.30 -19.07
C THR A 57 -4.11 -2.80 -18.83
N ASN A 58 -5.26 -2.25 -18.40
CA ASN A 58 -5.38 -0.81 -18.17
C ASN A 58 -4.44 -0.36 -17.04
N ILE A 59 -3.96 0.86 -17.17
CA ILE A 59 -3.14 1.51 -16.16
C ILE A 59 -4.04 1.90 -14.99
N ILE A 60 -3.65 1.53 -13.77
CA ILE A 60 -4.33 1.95 -12.54
C ILE A 60 -3.68 3.25 -12.07
N VAL A 61 -4.47 4.31 -11.90
CA VAL A 61 -4.00 5.62 -11.43
C VAL A 61 -4.77 6.03 -10.18
N GLU A 62 -4.05 6.30 -9.09
CA GLU A 62 -4.65 6.98 -7.93
C GLU A 62 -4.73 8.48 -8.23
N PHE A 63 -5.95 9.00 -8.38
CA PHE A 63 -6.16 10.44 -8.48
C PHE A 63 -5.98 11.10 -7.11
N SER A 64 -5.08 12.08 -7.04
CA SER A 64 -4.75 12.79 -5.81
C SER A 64 -4.88 14.30 -6.02
N THR A 65 -5.36 15.00 -5.00
CA THR A 65 -5.40 16.47 -4.99
C THR A 65 -4.32 17.09 -4.10
N LYS A 66 -3.50 16.24 -3.44
CA LYS A 66 -2.60 16.68 -2.35
C LYS A 66 -1.16 16.18 -2.50
N ASP A 67 -0.98 14.92 -2.92
CA ASP A 67 0.32 14.27 -3.01
C ASP A 67 0.50 13.57 -4.35
N GLY A 68 1.54 13.97 -5.09
CA GLY A 68 1.95 13.33 -6.35
C GLY A 68 2.88 12.14 -6.18
N THR A 69 3.15 11.68 -4.95
CA THR A 69 4.00 10.52 -4.67
C THR A 69 3.21 9.22 -4.71
N LEU A 70 2.14 9.10 -3.92
CA LEU A 70 1.26 7.92 -3.96
C LEU A 70 0.40 7.90 -5.22
N GLY A 71 -0.16 9.05 -5.58
CA GLY A 71 -0.99 9.21 -6.77
C GLY A 71 -0.41 10.12 -7.85
N ALA A 72 -1.30 10.59 -8.72
CA ALA A 72 -1.04 11.61 -9.71
C ALA A 72 -2.00 12.80 -9.50
N VAL A 73 -1.47 14.01 -9.63
CA VAL A 73 -2.21 15.27 -9.46
C VAL A 73 -2.52 15.90 -10.81
N PRO A 74 -3.67 16.55 -10.99
CA PRO A 74 -3.99 17.23 -12.25
C PRO A 74 -3.05 18.40 -12.48
N ILE A 75 -2.44 18.46 -13.66
CA ILE A 75 -1.67 19.62 -14.13
C ILE A 75 -2.48 20.49 -15.09
N ASN A 76 -3.50 19.91 -15.72
CA ASN A 76 -4.54 20.60 -16.49
C ASN A 76 -5.81 19.71 -16.51
N LYS A 77 -6.77 20.02 -17.38
CA LYS A 77 -8.05 19.29 -17.46
C LYS A 77 -7.90 17.84 -17.91
N ASP A 78 -6.85 17.53 -18.67
CA ASP A 78 -6.71 16.25 -19.38
C ASP A 78 -5.47 15.46 -18.95
N GLU A 79 -4.58 16.06 -18.16
CA GLU A 79 -3.30 15.46 -17.76
C GLU A 79 -3.11 15.40 -16.24
N LEU A 80 -2.63 14.24 -15.78
CA LEU A 80 -2.19 14.01 -14.41
C LEU A 80 -0.68 13.79 -14.37
N LYS A 81 0.00 14.35 -13.38
CA LYS A 81 1.43 14.17 -13.12
C LYS A 81 1.68 13.65 -11.72
N GLY A 82 2.52 12.64 -11.59
CA GLY A 82 2.94 12.09 -10.31
C GLY A 82 3.63 10.74 -10.47
N LYS A 83 4.20 10.23 -9.39
CA LYS A 83 4.84 8.92 -9.38
C LYS A 83 3.80 7.80 -9.53
N ASN A 84 2.56 8.03 -9.05
CA ASN A 84 1.48 7.03 -9.04
C ASN A 84 1.95 5.71 -8.43
N THR A 85 2.65 5.79 -7.30
CA THR A 85 3.28 4.61 -6.69
C THR A 85 2.24 3.58 -6.25
N LEU A 86 1.10 4.01 -5.72
CA LEU A 86 0.03 3.09 -5.33
C LEU A 86 -0.53 2.34 -6.53
N GLY A 87 -0.85 3.05 -7.61
CA GLY A 87 -1.33 2.44 -8.84
C GLY A 87 -0.33 1.44 -9.43
N ARG A 88 0.96 1.77 -9.40
CA ARG A 88 2.05 0.87 -9.83
C ARG A 88 2.14 -0.38 -8.98
N LEU A 89 2.05 -0.28 -7.66
CA LEU A 89 2.06 -1.42 -6.75
C LEU A 89 0.87 -2.36 -6.99
N LEU A 90 -0.32 -1.79 -7.23
CA LEU A 90 -1.51 -2.59 -7.56
C LEU A 90 -1.35 -3.34 -8.89
N MET A 91 -0.79 -2.68 -9.91
CA MET A 91 -0.47 -3.33 -11.18
C MET A 91 0.57 -4.42 -11.00
N GLU A 92 1.61 -4.19 -10.21
CA GLU A 92 2.63 -5.21 -9.93
C GLU A 92 2.04 -6.45 -9.24
N ILE A 93 1.11 -6.26 -8.29
CA ILE A 93 0.40 -7.37 -7.64
C ILE A 93 -0.44 -8.14 -8.66
N ARG A 94 -1.18 -7.42 -9.53
CA ARG A 94 -1.99 -8.02 -10.60
C ARG A 94 -1.14 -8.91 -11.52
N GLU A 95 0.00 -8.41 -11.98
CA GLU A 95 0.85 -9.17 -12.91
C GLU A 95 1.57 -10.33 -12.19
N THR A 96 2.16 -10.08 -11.02
CA THR A 96 3.04 -11.06 -10.34
C THR A 96 2.25 -12.20 -9.71
N HIS A 97 1.20 -11.89 -8.96
CA HIS A 97 0.54 -12.88 -8.10
C HIS A 97 -0.74 -13.44 -8.67
N LEU A 98 -1.42 -12.70 -9.56
CA LEU A 98 -2.70 -13.13 -10.12
C LEU A 98 -2.58 -13.70 -11.54
N LYS A 99 -1.77 -13.07 -12.41
CA LYS A 99 -1.58 -13.56 -13.79
C LYS A 99 -0.46 -14.60 -13.92
N ASN A 100 0.67 -14.37 -13.25
CA ASN A 100 1.80 -15.30 -13.29
C ASN A 100 1.70 -16.42 -12.24
N SER A 101 0.58 -16.47 -11.50
CA SER A 101 0.30 -17.48 -10.46
C SER A 101 1.45 -17.67 -9.46
N ALA A 102 2.19 -16.61 -9.14
CA ALA A 102 3.12 -16.67 -8.02
C ALA A 102 2.31 -16.83 -6.72
N GLU A 103 2.52 -17.95 -6.04
CA GLU A 103 1.79 -18.26 -4.81
C GLU A 103 2.09 -17.22 -3.71
N LEU A 104 1.01 -16.67 -3.15
CA LEU A 104 1.02 -15.87 -1.93
C LEU A 104 0.30 -16.66 -0.82
N GLU A 105 0.88 -17.78 -0.39
CA GLU A 105 0.34 -18.51 0.75
C GLU A 105 0.58 -17.76 2.07
N PHE A 106 1.69 -17.03 2.19
CA PHE A 106 2.00 -16.21 3.35
C PHE A 106 2.89 -15.01 2.98
N ILE A 107 2.78 -13.91 3.71
CA ILE A 107 3.65 -12.73 3.50
C ILE A 107 4.72 -12.71 4.58
N LYS A 108 5.99 -12.76 4.16
CA LYS A 108 7.11 -12.61 5.09
C LYS A 108 7.11 -11.18 5.67
N PRO A 109 7.46 -11.02 6.96
CA PRO A 109 7.76 -9.71 7.52
C PRO A 109 8.86 -9.02 6.72
N LEU A 110 8.81 -7.70 6.62
CA LEU A 110 9.88 -6.93 5.99
C LEU A 110 11.16 -7.03 6.83
N ASN A 111 12.30 -7.16 6.15
CA ASN A 111 13.61 -7.11 6.80
C ASN A 111 14.01 -5.66 7.10
N ILE A 112 13.24 -4.98 7.94
CA ILE A 112 13.51 -3.63 8.42
C ILE A 112 13.63 -3.64 9.95
N PRO A 113 14.53 -2.84 10.55
CA PRO A 113 14.69 -2.80 11.99
C PRO A 113 13.38 -2.45 12.69
N VAL A 114 13.04 -3.19 13.76
CA VAL A 114 11.88 -2.89 14.61
C VAL A 114 10.55 -2.84 13.83
N PHE A 115 10.36 -3.77 12.87
CA PHE A 115 9.07 -3.95 12.19
C PHE A 115 8.05 -4.65 13.09
N LEU A 116 7.42 -3.86 13.96
CA LEU A 116 6.48 -4.33 14.96
C LEU A 116 5.04 -4.01 14.58
N LEU A 117 4.11 -4.90 14.95
CA LEU A 117 2.68 -4.67 14.91
C LEU A 117 2.14 -4.75 16.35
N PHE A 118 1.59 -3.64 16.85
CA PHE A 118 1.15 -3.53 18.26
C PHE A 118 2.23 -3.96 19.26
N ASP A 119 3.46 -3.47 19.08
CA ASP A 119 4.65 -3.79 19.90
C ASP A 119 5.09 -5.27 19.87
N ASN A 120 4.51 -6.09 18.99
CA ASN A 120 4.89 -7.48 18.79
C ASN A 120 5.66 -7.64 17.48
N LEU A 121 6.62 -8.56 17.47
CA LEU A 121 7.22 -9.01 16.21
C LEU A 121 6.13 -9.57 15.31
N ILE A 122 6.15 -9.17 14.05
CA ILE A 122 5.31 -9.78 13.03
C ILE A 122 5.94 -11.14 12.73
N ASP A 123 5.28 -12.22 13.19
CA ASP A 123 5.63 -13.59 12.80
C ASP A 123 4.76 -14.02 11.60
N LYS A 124 4.99 -15.22 11.07
CA LYS A 124 4.22 -15.77 9.94
C LYS A 124 2.71 -15.64 10.18
N SER A 125 2.04 -14.91 9.29
CA SER A 125 0.58 -14.76 9.19
C SER A 125 0.03 -15.53 8.01
#